data_AF-R6F0A6-F1
#
_entry.id   AF-R6F0A6-F1
#
_cell.length_a   1.000
_cell.length_b   1.000
_cell.length_c   1.000
_cell.angle_alpha   90.00
_cell.angle_beta   90.00
_cell.angle_gamma   90.00
#
_symmetry.space_group_name_H-M   'P 1'
#
loop_
_entity.id
_entity.type
_entity.pdbx_description
1 polymer ?
#
loop_
_entity_poly.entity_id
_entity_poly.type
_entity_poly.pdbx_seq_one_letter_code
_entity_poly.pdbx_strand_id
1 'polypeptide(L)'
;MKRISLALCLLLAACCMTLAQDKVVERSAKKTPEWLNQANDGAFVVTVTASSLADAQVKAMTEVTERIILSVASNVSVSQRNESSEVVENGSVDSRDEFTRLSKIKSANLPFLKGISPNKIAGIYWQRMLNKKTGKGYYEYSVLYPYSRSEQLTLQAEFEALDKEMTAKYEQLEQKLNNIEAVEDIKTAITTI
;
A
#
# COMPACT_ATOMS: atom_id res chain seq x y z
N MET A 1 -13.18 50.83 15.21
CA MET A 1 -12.69 49.79 14.27
C MET A 1 -11.30 49.26 14.62
N LYS A 2 -10.26 50.10 14.84
CA LYS A 2 -8.88 49.63 15.15
C LYS A 2 -8.74 48.71 16.38
N ARG A 3 -9.53 48.91 17.45
CA ARG A 3 -9.49 48.08 18.67
C ARG A 3 -10.16 46.70 18.51
N ILE A 4 -11.16 46.60 17.63
CA ILE A 4 -11.85 45.34 17.33
C ILE A 4 -10.98 44.49 16.41
N SER A 5 -10.31 45.11 15.43
CA SER A 5 -9.32 44.44 14.58
C SER A 5 -8.12 43.92 15.38
N LEU A 6 -7.65 44.66 16.40
CA LEU A 6 -6.55 44.20 17.27
C LEU A 6 -6.97 43.02 18.15
N ALA A 7 -8.18 43.07 18.72
CA ALA A 7 -8.72 41.99 19.55
C ALA A 7 -8.97 40.70 18.74
N LEU A 8 -9.43 40.84 17.48
CA LEU A 8 -9.64 39.71 16.57
C LEU A 8 -8.31 39.08 16.12
N CYS A 9 -7.27 39.88 15.88
CA CYS A 9 -5.92 39.38 15.60
C CYS A 9 -5.27 38.68 16.81
N LEU A 10 -5.49 39.16 18.03
CA LEU A 10 -5.00 38.53 19.26
C LEU A 10 -5.73 37.20 19.56
N LEU A 11 -7.03 37.10 19.26
CA LEU A 11 -7.81 35.86 19.35
C LEU A 11 -7.40 34.84 18.29
N LEU A 12 -7.12 35.27 17.05
CA LEU A 12 -6.59 34.37 16.01
C LEU A 12 -5.19 33.84 16.36
N ALA A 13 -4.31 34.69 16.93
CA ALA A 13 -2.96 34.28 17.36
C ALA A 13 -2.98 33.30 18.55
N ALA A 14 -3.93 33.44 19.48
CA ALA A 14 -4.11 32.49 20.58
C ALA A 14 -4.59 31.11 20.11
N CYS A 15 -5.37 31.06 19.02
CA CYS A 15 -5.85 29.80 18.44
C CYS A 15 -4.72 29.00 17.76
N CYS A 16 -3.72 29.67 17.19
CA CYS A 16 -2.57 29.04 16.52
C CYS A 16 -1.56 28.36 17.47
N MET A 17 -1.57 28.68 18.77
CA MET A 17 -0.63 28.10 19.74
C MET A 17 -1.04 26.71 20.25
N THR A 18 -2.15 26.16 19.74
CA THR A 18 -2.58 24.80 20.08
C THR A 18 -2.06 23.73 19.11
N LEU A 19 -1.07 24.04 18.27
CA LEU A 19 -0.27 23.01 17.60
C LEU A 19 0.41 22.15 18.68
N ALA A 20 0.16 20.84 18.66
CA ALA A 20 0.83 19.89 19.53
C ALA A 20 2.34 20.06 19.36
N GLN A 21 3.04 20.51 20.42
CA GLN A 21 4.49 20.61 20.41
C GLN A 21 5.06 19.25 20.73
N ASP A 22 5.17 18.37 19.73
CA ASP A 22 5.83 17.09 19.93
C ASP A 22 7.33 17.30 20.16
N LYS A 23 7.90 16.55 21.10
CA LYS A 23 9.32 16.59 21.44
C LYS A 23 9.97 15.28 21.03
N VAL A 24 11.04 15.35 20.24
CA VAL A 24 11.92 14.20 20.01
C VAL A 24 12.64 13.87 21.33
N VAL A 25 12.38 12.68 21.87
CA VAL A 25 13.01 12.17 23.10
C VAL A 25 14.18 11.25 22.76
N GLU A 26 14.06 10.48 21.68
CA GLU A 26 15.05 9.49 21.28
C GLU A 26 15.07 9.36 19.76
N ARG A 27 16.18 8.88 19.20
CA ARG A 27 16.33 8.65 17.76
C ARG A 27 17.29 7.50 17.49
N SER A 28 17.07 6.78 16.40
CA SER A 28 17.93 5.67 15.97
C SER A 28 19.33 6.11 15.53
N ALA A 29 19.46 7.35 15.03
CA ALA A 29 20.72 7.93 14.58
C ALA A 29 20.79 9.42 14.92
N LYS A 30 21.99 9.92 15.24
CA LYS A 30 22.21 11.32 15.66
C LYS A 30 21.71 12.33 14.62
N LYS A 31 22.00 12.08 13.34
CA LYS A 31 21.56 12.88 12.20
C LYS A 31 20.40 12.18 11.50
N THR A 32 19.44 12.96 11.03
CA THR A 32 18.41 12.50 10.11
C THR A 32 19.08 12.07 8.80
N PRO A 33 18.82 10.86 8.30
CA PRO A 33 19.38 10.42 7.02
C PRO A 33 18.90 11.28 5.84
N GLU A 34 19.77 11.45 4.85
CA GLU A 34 19.49 12.26 3.65
C GLU A 34 18.34 11.68 2.82
N TRP A 35 18.25 10.34 2.73
CA TRP A 35 17.22 9.61 1.98
C TRP A 35 15.79 9.92 2.42
N LEU A 36 15.57 10.49 3.61
CA LEU A 36 14.23 10.91 4.07
C LEU A 36 13.70 12.16 3.37
N ASN A 37 14.58 13.04 2.89
CA ASN A 37 14.20 14.37 2.40
C ASN A 37 14.47 14.56 0.90
N GLN A 38 14.78 13.47 0.19
CA GLN A 38 15.11 13.50 -1.23
C GLN A 38 14.29 12.49 -2.02
N ALA A 39 14.20 12.71 -3.32
CA ALA A 39 13.76 11.66 -4.23
C ALA A 39 14.81 10.54 -4.23
N ASN A 40 14.35 9.30 -4.10
CA ASN A 40 15.22 8.13 -4.14
C ASN A 40 14.93 7.39 -5.44
N ASP A 41 15.89 7.36 -6.36
CA ASP A 41 15.74 6.60 -7.59
C ASP A 41 15.80 5.09 -7.29
N GLY A 42 14.88 4.32 -7.86
CA GLY A 42 14.76 2.88 -7.62
C GLY A 42 14.41 2.47 -6.18
N ALA A 43 13.93 3.39 -5.34
CA ALA A 43 13.48 3.11 -3.98
C ALA A 43 12.37 4.07 -3.57
N PHE A 44 11.63 3.73 -2.52
CA PHE A 44 10.68 4.65 -1.91
C PHE A 44 10.79 4.65 -0.39
N VAL A 45 10.31 5.74 0.20
CA VAL A 45 10.25 5.92 1.65
C VAL A 45 8.81 5.73 2.12
N VAL A 46 8.68 4.98 3.22
CA VAL A 46 7.46 4.86 4.01
C VAL A 46 7.75 5.37 5.41
N THR A 47 6.88 6.23 5.93
CA THR A 47 6.94 6.72 7.31
C THR A 47 5.60 6.47 7.99
N VAL A 48 5.63 5.80 9.14
CA VAL A 48 4.44 5.44 9.92
C VAL A 48 4.57 5.87 11.37
N THR A 49 3.43 5.97 12.06
CA THR A 49 3.38 6.23 13.51
C THR A 49 2.75 5.09 14.29
N ALA A 50 3.33 4.75 15.44
CA ALA A 50 2.77 3.77 16.37
C ALA A 50 3.19 4.00 17.82
N SER A 51 2.46 3.40 18.76
CA SER A 51 2.75 3.47 20.20
C SER A 51 4.03 2.71 20.60
N SER A 52 4.42 1.70 19.82
CA SER A 52 5.62 0.90 20.06
C SER A 52 6.46 0.75 18.79
N LEU A 53 7.75 0.46 18.96
CA LEU A 53 8.67 0.26 17.83
C LEU A 53 8.32 -1.00 17.03
N ALA A 54 7.88 -2.07 17.71
CA ALA A 54 7.45 -3.31 17.07
C ALA A 54 6.21 -3.09 16.19
N ASP A 55 5.21 -2.38 16.72
CA ASP A 55 4.02 -2.03 15.94
C ASP A 55 4.37 -1.14 14.74
N ALA A 56 5.29 -0.20 14.93
CA ALA A 56 5.74 0.69 13.87
C ALA A 56 6.44 -0.09 12.74
N GLN A 57 7.28 -1.07 13.09
CA GLN A 57 7.95 -1.93 12.12
C GLN A 57 6.95 -2.76 11.30
N VAL A 58 5.96 -3.37 11.97
CA VAL A 58 4.91 -4.14 11.29
C VAL A 58 4.09 -3.23 10.36
N LYS A 59 3.65 -2.07 10.85
CA LYS A 59 2.91 -1.10 10.03
C LYS A 59 3.70 -0.61 8.82
N ALA A 60 5.00 -0.34 8.98
CA ALA A 60 5.84 0.10 7.89
C ALA A 60 5.94 -0.98 6.79
N MET A 61 6.07 -2.25 7.18
CA MET A 61 6.09 -3.34 6.21
C MET A 61 4.74 -3.56 5.54
N THR A 62 3.63 -3.37 6.26
CA THR A 62 2.29 -3.40 5.68
C THR A 62 2.13 -2.32 4.61
N GLU A 63 2.51 -1.08 4.92
CA GLU A 63 2.45 0.05 3.98
C GLU A 63 3.37 -0.15 2.76
N VAL A 64 4.59 -0.67 2.96
CA VAL A 64 5.50 -1.07 1.88
C VAL A 64 4.83 -2.08 0.95
N THR A 65 4.21 -3.11 1.52
CA THR A 65 3.52 -4.16 0.77
C THR A 65 2.35 -3.59 -0.01
N GLU A 66 1.53 -2.75 0.62
CA GLU A 66 0.38 -2.09 -0.01
C GLU A 66 0.79 -1.21 -1.18
N ARG A 67 1.86 -0.43 -1.02
CA ARG A 67 2.36 0.44 -2.09
C ARG A 67 2.88 -0.34 -3.29
N ILE A 68 3.54 -1.48 -3.06
CA ILE A 68 4.01 -2.38 -4.14
C ILE A 68 2.82 -3.05 -4.83
N ILE A 69 1.79 -3.46 -4.09
CA ILE A 69 0.56 -4.00 -4.68
C ILE A 69 -0.12 -2.95 -5.56
N LEU A 70 -0.26 -1.72 -5.06
CA LEU A 70 -0.86 -0.60 -5.78
C LEU A 70 -0.10 -0.29 -7.07
N SER A 71 1.24 -0.31 -7.06
CA SER A 71 2.04 -0.04 -8.25
C SER A 71 1.91 -1.13 -9.33
N VAL A 72 1.59 -2.36 -8.94
CA VAL A 72 1.24 -3.44 -9.89
C VAL A 72 -0.18 -3.25 -10.41
N ALA A 73 -1.15 -3.01 -9.52
CA ALA A 73 -2.57 -2.87 -9.87
C ALA A 73 -2.88 -1.66 -10.77
N SER A 74 -2.22 -0.52 -10.51
CA SER A 74 -2.42 0.73 -11.26
C SER A 74 -1.95 0.63 -12.71
N ASN A 75 -0.90 -0.15 -12.98
CA ASN A 75 -0.29 -0.24 -14.31
C ASN A 75 -1.07 -1.15 -15.29
N VAL A 76 -1.80 -2.14 -14.78
CA VAL A 76 -2.73 -2.98 -15.58
C VAL A 76 -3.93 -2.14 -16.09
N SER A 77 -4.25 -1.03 -15.42
CA SER A 77 -5.28 -0.08 -15.90
C SER A 77 -4.81 0.84 -17.03
N VAL A 78 -3.50 1.02 -17.24
CA VAL A 78 -2.95 1.86 -18.31
C VAL A 78 -2.72 1.06 -19.59
N SER A 79 -2.31 -0.22 -19.49
CA SER A 79 -2.22 -1.11 -20.66
C SER A 79 -3.61 -1.45 -21.23
N GLN A 80 -4.62 -1.69 -20.39
CA GLN A 80 -6.01 -1.90 -20.85
C GLN A 80 -6.70 -0.63 -21.35
N ARG A 81 -6.37 0.56 -20.81
CA ARG A 81 -6.97 1.83 -21.28
C ARG A 81 -6.47 2.23 -22.68
N ASN A 82 -5.30 1.77 -23.13
CA ASN A 82 -4.86 1.98 -24.50
C ASN A 82 -5.59 1.10 -25.53
N GLU A 83 -6.07 -0.09 -25.14
CA GLU A 83 -6.94 -0.91 -26.01
C GLU A 83 -8.42 -0.49 -25.91
N SER A 84 -8.85 0.04 -24.76
CA SER A 84 -10.26 0.41 -24.51
C SER A 84 -10.59 1.89 -24.78
N SER A 85 -9.64 2.76 -25.12
CA SER A 85 -9.92 4.17 -25.46
C SER A 85 -10.73 4.34 -26.75
N GLU A 86 -11.04 3.25 -27.46
CA GLU A 86 -12.00 3.24 -28.57
C GLU A 86 -13.46 3.04 -28.10
N VAL A 87 -13.72 2.70 -26.82
CA VAL A 87 -15.06 2.39 -26.32
C VAL A 87 -15.35 3.00 -24.93
N VAL A 88 -15.92 4.23 -24.96
CA VAL A 88 -16.98 4.75 -24.08
C VAL A 88 -16.64 5.30 -22.66
N GLU A 89 -16.66 6.64 -22.60
CA GLU A 89 -17.43 7.56 -21.74
C GLU A 89 -18.31 6.98 -20.60
N ASN A 90 -17.89 7.11 -19.33
CA ASN A 90 -18.66 7.75 -18.23
C ASN A 90 -17.89 7.71 -16.90
N GLY A 91 -17.65 8.88 -16.30
CA GLY A 91 -16.92 9.02 -15.05
C GLY A 91 -17.80 8.82 -13.82
N SER A 92 -17.57 7.75 -13.06
CA SER A 92 -17.67 7.68 -11.58
C SER A 92 -17.61 6.23 -11.07
N VAL A 93 -16.49 5.54 -11.25
CA VAL A 93 -16.13 4.32 -10.51
C VAL A 93 -14.60 4.22 -10.52
N ASP A 94 -13.90 4.63 -9.45
CA ASP A 94 -12.44 4.46 -9.40
C ASP A 94 -11.99 3.93 -8.02
N SER A 95 -12.41 4.59 -6.93
CA SER A 95 -11.96 4.22 -5.58
C SER A 95 -12.50 2.88 -5.05
N ARG A 96 -13.75 2.52 -5.38
CA ARG A 96 -14.37 1.25 -4.93
C ARG A 96 -13.79 0.04 -5.67
N ASP A 97 -13.37 0.26 -6.92
CA ASP A 97 -12.73 -0.75 -7.74
C ASP A 97 -11.27 -0.97 -7.30
N GLU A 98 -10.54 0.10 -7.00
CA GLU A 98 -9.17 0.02 -6.47
C GLU A 98 -9.12 -0.76 -5.14
N PHE A 99 -10.03 -0.45 -4.21
CA PHE A 99 -10.14 -1.19 -2.93
C PHE A 99 -10.49 -2.66 -3.13
N THR A 100 -11.43 -2.97 -4.04
CA THR A 100 -11.82 -4.36 -4.33
C THR A 100 -10.67 -5.13 -4.96
N ARG A 101 -9.91 -4.50 -5.85
CA ARG A 101 -8.70 -5.09 -6.47
C ARG A 101 -7.61 -5.34 -5.43
N LEU A 102 -7.31 -4.36 -4.57
CA LEU A 102 -6.36 -4.52 -3.46
C LEU A 102 -6.71 -5.69 -2.55
N SER A 103 -7.99 -5.80 -2.18
CA SER A 103 -8.50 -6.87 -1.32
C SER A 103 -8.35 -8.24 -1.99
N LYS A 104 -8.74 -8.37 -3.27
CA LYS A 104 -8.56 -9.60 -4.05
C LYS A 104 -7.09 -10.02 -4.14
N ILE A 105 -6.20 -9.07 -4.46
CA ILE A 105 -4.76 -9.34 -4.61
C ILE A 105 -4.14 -9.79 -3.27
N LYS A 106 -4.45 -9.09 -2.17
CA LYS A 106 -3.99 -9.50 -0.82
C LYS A 106 -4.49 -10.88 -0.42
N SER A 107 -5.72 -11.22 -0.77
CA SER A 107 -6.33 -12.50 -0.40
C SER A 107 -5.81 -13.70 -1.20
N ALA A 108 -5.22 -13.47 -2.38
CA ALA A 108 -4.86 -14.54 -3.31
C ALA A 108 -3.52 -15.24 -3.01
N ASN A 109 -2.89 -14.99 -1.84
CA ASN A 109 -1.59 -15.58 -1.43
C ASN A 109 -0.57 -15.59 -2.59
N LEU A 110 -0.46 -14.44 -3.26
CA LEU A 110 0.21 -14.35 -4.54
C LEU A 110 1.71 -14.61 -4.37
N PRO A 111 2.31 -15.51 -5.17
CA PRO A 111 3.72 -15.89 -5.04
C PRO A 111 4.68 -14.70 -5.02
N PHE A 112 4.37 -13.66 -5.79
CA PHE A 112 5.19 -12.46 -5.92
C PHE A 112 5.22 -11.57 -4.67
N LEU A 113 4.24 -11.68 -3.77
CA LEU A 113 4.26 -10.99 -2.48
C LEU A 113 5.34 -11.54 -1.55
N LYS A 114 5.82 -12.77 -1.77
CA LYS A 114 6.89 -13.40 -0.96
C LYS A 114 8.24 -12.72 -1.14
N GLY A 115 8.44 -12.02 -2.25
CA GLY A 115 9.65 -11.22 -2.49
C GLY A 115 9.71 -9.95 -1.63
N ILE A 116 8.56 -9.49 -1.11
CA ILE A 116 8.47 -8.32 -0.23
C ILE A 116 8.84 -8.76 1.18
N SER A 117 10.07 -8.44 1.58
CA SER A 117 10.65 -8.88 2.85
C SER A 117 11.35 -7.74 3.60
N PRO A 118 11.35 -7.75 4.95
CA PRO A 118 12.17 -6.85 5.75
C PRO A 118 13.67 -6.93 5.42
N ASN A 119 14.15 -8.06 4.90
CA ASN A 119 15.58 -8.23 4.56
C ASN A 119 16.02 -7.37 3.37
N LYS A 120 15.09 -6.85 2.56
CA LYS A 120 15.39 -5.94 1.44
C LYS A 120 15.49 -4.48 1.89
N ILE A 121 15.19 -4.15 3.15
CA ILE A 121 15.23 -2.77 3.65
C ILE A 121 16.66 -2.22 3.53
N ALA A 122 16.80 -1.10 2.81
CA ALA A 122 18.08 -0.43 2.63
C ALA A 122 18.39 0.58 3.73
N GLY A 123 17.37 1.07 4.44
CA GLY A 123 17.55 2.06 5.50
C GLY A 123 16.39 2.09 6.48
N ILE A 124 16.71 2.29 7.75
CA ILE A 124 15.74 2.46 8.84
C ILE A 124 16.11 3.73 9.61
N TYR A 125 15.12 4.56 9.88
CA TYR A 125 15.25 5.68 10.80
C TYR A 125 14.03 5.76 11.70
N TRP A 126 14.23 5.96 12.99
CA TRP A 126 13.12 6.18 13.90
C TRP A 126 13.38 7.27 14.91
N GLN A 127 12.31 7.92 15.34
CA GLN A 127 12.29 8.90 16.41
C GLN A 127 11.21 8.54 17.41
N ARG A 128 11.55 8.57 18.69
CA ARG A 128 10.55 8.52 19.76
C ARG A 128 10.11 9.94 20.06
N MET A 129 8.83 10.20 19.84
CA MET A 129 8.17 11.46 20.04
C MET A 129 7.41 11.43 21.36
N LEU A 130 7.38 12.56 22.07
CA LEU A 130 6.56 12.77 23.26
C LEU A 130 5.65 13.95 22.99
N ASN A 131 4.35 13.68 23.04
CA ASN A 131 3.36 14.74 22.96
C ASN A 131 3.34 15.49 24.30
N LYS A 132 3.84 16.73 24.32
CA LYS A 132 3.98 17.51 25.56
C LYS A 132 2.66 17.80 26.28
N LYS A 133 1.52 17.75 25.58
CA LYS A 133 0.21 18.02 26.18
C LYS A 133 -0.37 16.79 26.88
N THR A 134 -0.22 15.63 26.28
CA THR A 134 -0.80 14.37 26.79
C THR A 134 0.19 13.53 27.57
N GLY A 135 1.49 13.82 27.46
CA GLY A 135 2.57 13.01 28.04
C GLY A 135 2.73 11.64 27.36
N LYS A 136 1.97 11.36 26.29
CA LYS A 136 2.04 10.07 25.58
C LYS A 136 3.18 10.06 24.58
N GLY A 137 3.93 8.95 24.59
CA GLY A 137 4.99 8.70 23.62
C GLY A 137 4.48 7.92 22.41
N TYR A 138 5.05 8.19 21.24
CA TYR A 138 4.86 7.40 20.03
C TYR A 138 6.17 7.36 19.23
N TYR A 139 6.25 6.47 18.24
CA TYR A 139 7.38 6.34 17.34
C TYR A 139 6.97 6.83 15.96
N GLU A 140 7.81 7.65 15.35
CA GLU A 140 7.87 7.86 13.91
C GLU A 140 8.93 6.90 13.36
N TYR A 141 8.52 5.99 12.48
CA TYR A 141 9.39 4.94 11.94
C TYR A 141 9.39 5.03 10.43
N SER A 142 10.57 5.15 9.85
CA SER A 142 10.76 5.32 8.42
C SER A 142 11.63 4.22 7.84
N VAL A 143 11.21 3.71 6.68
CA VAL A 143 11.86 2.65 5.91
C VAL A 143 12.18 3.16 4.52
N LEU A 144 13.43 2.99 4.09
CA LEU A 144 13.84 3.09 2.70
C LEU A 144 13.80 1.69 2.09
N TYR A 145 12.89 1.49 1.14
CA TYR A 145 12.68 0.20 0.49
C TYR A 145 13.08 0.26 -0.99
N PRO A 146 14.09 -0.52 -1.43
CA PRO A 146 14.43 -0.67 -2.83
C PRO A 146 13.26 -1.27 -3.62
N TYR A 147 12.88 -0.60 -4.69
CA TYR A 147 11.82 -1.02 -5.60
C TYR A 147 12.04 -0.35 -6.95
N SER A 148 12.75 -1.04 -7.83
CA SER A 148 13.10 -0.51 -9.16
C SER A 148 11.96 -0.67 -10.15
N ARG A 149 12.02 0.07 -11.26
CA ARG A 149 11.08 -0.10 -12.37
C ARG A 149 11.15 -1.50 -12.98
N SER A 150 12.34 -2.12 -13.04
CA SER A 150 12.47 -3.49 -13.53
C SER A 150 11.76 -4.48 -12.60
N GLU A 151 11.90 -4.32 -11.29
CA GLU A 151 11.20 -5.15 -10.31
C GLU A 151 9.68 -4.97 -10.42
N GLN A 152 9.20 -3.74 -10.58
CA GLN A 152 7.78 -3.47 -10.83
C GLN A 152 7.27 -4.19 -12.10
N LEU A 153 8.01 -4.13 -13.20
CA LEU A 153 7.63 -4.79 -14.46
C LEU A 153 7.63 -6.32 -14.32
N THR A 154 8.59 -6.89 -13.59
CA THR A 154 8.60 -8.32 -13.28
C THR A 154 7.37 -8.74 -12.50
N LEU A 155 7.04 -8.02 -11.42
CA LEU A 155 5.83 -8.32 -10.61
C LEU A 155 4.55 -8.17 -11.43
N GLN A 156 4.50 -7.21 -12.36
CA GLN A 156 3.37 -7.05 -13.27
C GLN A 156 3.22 -8.26 -14.20
N ALA A 157 4.30 -8.69 -14.84
CA ALA A 157 4.27 -9.85 -15.74
C ALA A 157 3.88 -11.14 -14.98
N GLU A 158 4.36 -11.31 -13.75
CA GLU A 158 3.97 -12.43 -12.89
C GLU A 158 2.47 -12.39 -12.52
N PHE A 159 1.94 -11.21 -12.23
CA PHE A 159 0.52 -11.02 -11.97
C PHE A 159 -0.35 -11.37 -13.19
N GLU A 160 0.00 -10.85 -14.37
CA GLU A 160 -0.73 -11.10 -15.62
C GLU A 160 -0.68 -12.58 -16.04
N ALA A 161 0.47 -13.24 -15.87
CA ALA A 161 0.61 -14.66 -16.15
C ALA A 161 -0.28 -15.51 -15.24
N LEU A 162 -0.34 -15.18 -13.94
CA LEU A 162 -1.18 -15.88 -12.99
C LEU A 162 -2.67 -15.65 -13.29
N ASP A 163 -3.07 -14.42 -13.60
CA ASP A 163 -4.46 -14.10 -13.95
C ASP A 163 -4.93 -14.89 -15.18
N LYS A 164 -4.06 -15.01 -16.20
CA LYS A 164 -4.31 -15.83 -17.39
C LYS A 164 -4.41 -17.31 -17.07
N GLU A 165 -3.54 -17.83 -16.20
CA GLU A 165 -3.61 -19.24 -15.75
C GLU A 165 -4.91 -19.52 -14.99
N MET A 166 -5.32 -18.62 -14.10
CA MET A 166 -6.56 -18.75 -13.34
C MET A 166 -7.79 -18.69 -14.25
N THR A 167 -7.82 -17.76 -15.21
CA THR A 167 -8.89 -17.66 -16.21
C THR A 167 -9.01 -18.95 -17.01
N ALA A 168 -7.89 -19.50 -17.52
CA ALA A 168 -7.90 -20.78 -18.24
C ALA A 168 -8.40 -21.95 -17.38
N LYS A 169 -8.05 -21.98 -16.08
CA LYS A 169 -8.59 -22.98 -15.14
C LYS A 169 -10.09 -22.83 -14.96
N TYR A 170 -10.60 -21.60 -14.85
CA TYR A 170 -12.04 -21.35 -14.75
C TYR A 170 -12.78 -21.80 -16.01
N GLU A 171 -12.28 -21.46 -17.20
CA GLU A 171 -12.86 -21.89 -18.47
C GLU A 171 -12.88 -23.42 -18.61
N GLN A 172 -11.78 -24.10 -18.22
CA GLN A 172 -11.75 -25.57 -18.20
C GLN A 172 -12.75 -26.18 -17.22
N LEU A 173 -12.93 -25.57 -16.05
CA LEU A 173 -13.93 -26.00 -15.08
C LEU A 173 -15.35 -25.79 -15.62
N GLU A 174 -15.62 -24.66 -16.26
CA GLU A 174 -16.92 -24.38 -16.89
C GLU A 174 -17.23 -25.36 -18.02
N GLN A 175 -16.25 -25.67 -18.88
CA GLN A 175 -16.41 -26.70 -19.92
C GLN A 175 -16.65 -28.09 -19.33
N LYS A 176 -15.97 -28.44 -18.23
CA LYS A 176 -16.22 -29.70 -17.52
C LYS A 176 -17.63 -29.74 -16.92
N LEU A 177 -18.13 -28.63 -16.38
CA LEU A 177 -19.49 -28.52 -15.83
C LEU A 177 -20.56 -28.59 -16.92
N ASN A 178 -20.33 -27.97 -18.08
CA ASN A 178 -21.24 -28.01 -19.24
C ASN A 178 -21.25 -29.38 -19.94
N ASN A 179 -20.21 -30.20 -19.76
CA ASN A 179 -20.14 -31.58 -20.25
C ASN A 179 -20.69 -32.62 -19.24
N ILE A 180 -21.27 -32.21 -18.10
CA ILE A 180 -21.97 -33.13 -17.20
C ILE A 180 -23.40 -33.36 -17.72
N GLU A 181 -23.56 -34.27 -18.69
CA GLU A 181 -24.88 -34.69 -19.19
C GLU A 181 -25.48 -35.89 -18.42
N ALA A 182 -24.75 -36.50 -17.48
CA ALA A 182 -25.26 -37.60 -16.66
C ALA A 182 -24.73 -37.60 -15.22
N VAL A 183 -25.60 -37.99 -14.27
CA VAL A 183 -25.34 -38.06 -12.81
C VAL A 183 -24.14 -38.96 -12.45
N GLU A 184 -23.72 -39.85 -13.35
CA GLU A 184 -22.62 -40.79 -13.10
C GLU A 184 -21.23 -40.14 -13.10
N ASP A 185 -21.03 -39.00 -13.78
CA ASP A 185 -19.74 -38.29 -13.84
C ASP A 185 -19.44 -37.45 -12.59
N ILE A 186 -20.47 -37.12 -11.79
CA ILE A 186 -20.35 -36.36 -10.54
C ILE A 186 -19.54 -37.15 -9.50
N LYS A 187 -19.65 -38.48 -9.50
CA LYS A 187 -18.98 -39.35 -8.52
C LYS A 187 -17.46 -39.40 -8.75
N THR A 188 -17.03 -39.30 -10.00
CA THR A 188 -15.61 -39.31 -10.37
C THR A 188 -14.94 -37.98 -10.03
N ALA A 189 -15.66 -36.86 -10.21
CA ALA A 189 -15.16 -35.52 -9.91
C ALA A 189 -14.94 -35.27 -8.40
N ILE A 190 -15.76 -35.86 -7.52
CA ILE A 190 -15.65 -35.70 -6.06
C ILE A 190 -14.47 -36.49 -5.47
N THR A 191 -14.00 -37.55 -6.14
CA THR A 191 -12.99 -38.47 -5.58
C THR A 191 -11.54 -37.97 -5.77
N THR A 192 -11.33 -36.84 -6.47
CA THR A 192 -9.99 -36.31 -6.78
C THR A 192 -9.68 -34.98 -6.07
N ILE A 193 -10.47 -34.62 -5.05
CA ILE A 193 -10.16 -33.58 -4.06
C ILE A 193 -9.65 -34.27 -2.80
#